data_AF-A0A9P6D1U3-F1
#
_entry.id   AF-A0A9P6D1U3-F1
#
_cell.length_a   1.000
_cell.length_b   1.000
_cell.length_c   1.000
_cell.angle_alpha   90.00
_cell.angle_beta   90.00
_cell.angle_gamma   90.00
#
_symmetry.space_group_name_H-M   'P 1'
#
loop_
_entity.id
_entity.type
_entity.pdbx_description
1 polymer ?
#
loop_
_entity_poly.entity_id
_entity_poly.type
_entity_poly.pdbx_seq_one_letter_code
_entity_poly.pdbx_strand_id
1 'polypeptide(L)'
;MKSTTSSWPTVRRTAGVLVTGATGFIGAWVARNLLEKDYSVRAAVRSASKVKYLTEYFKSYGDKFETVIVGDMSKDGAFDEAVKGVDGIDHIASPVHLNADDPQSI
;
A
#
# COMPACT_ATOMS: atom_id res chain seq x y z
N MET A 1 3.21 27.06 -30.85
CA MET A 1 3.29 25.65 -30.40
C MET A 1 3.09 25.64 -28.89
N LYS A 2 1.91 25.25 -28.38
CA LYS A 2 1.65 25.28 -26.94
C LYS A 2 2.35 24.08 -26.30
N SER A 3 3.37 24.34 -25.48
CA SER A 3 4.00 23.33 -24.64
C SER A 3 2.95 22.83 -23.63
N THR A 4 2.49 21.60 -23.80
CA THR A 4 1.58 20.92 -22.87
C THR A 4 2.37 19.98 -21.97
N THR A 5 3.28 20.51 -21.16
CA THR A 5 3.74 19.77 -19.97
C THR A 5 2.64 19.89 -18.92
N SER A 6 1.83 18.84 -18.78
CA SER A 6 0.64 18.81 -17.92
C SER A 6 0.98 19.10 -16.46
N SER A 7 0.33 20.09 -15.86
CA SER A 7 0.64 20.64 -14.53
C SER A 7 0.07 19.87 -13.33
N TRP A 8 -0.21 18.57 -13.47
CA TRP A 8 -1.02 17.80 -12.51
C TRP A 8 -0.55 16.34 -12.42
N PRO A 9 -0.77 15.65 -11.29
CA PRO A 9 -0.04 14.42 -10.99
C PRO A 9 -0.29 13.35 -12.05
N THR A 10 0.79 12.64 -12.41
CA THR A 10 0.77 11.55 -13.40
C THR A 10 -0.28 10.49 -13.08
N VAL A 11 -0.48 10.23 -11.79
CA VAL A 11 -1.60 9.43 -11.26
C VAL A 11 -2.69 10.38 -10.77
N ARG A 12 -3.92 10.21 -11.25
CA ARG A 12 -5.04 11.08 -10.87
C ARG A 12 -5.35 10.94 -9.38
N ARG A 13 -5.75 12.02 -8.70
CA ARG A 13 -5.99 12.00 -7.24
C ARG A 13 -7.09 11.05 -6.79
N THR A 14 -8.00 10.64 -7.67
CA THR A 14 -9.05 9.63 -7.38
C THR A 14 -8.60 8.21 -7.68
N ALA A 15 -7.32 7.99 -7.96
CA ALA A 15 -6.77 6.70 -8.29
C ALA A 15 -6.74 5.75 -7.10
N GLY A 16 -6.82 4.45 -7.39
CA GLY A 16 -6.55 3.38 -6.44
C GLY A 16 -5.06 3.09 -6.34
N VAL A 17 -4.50 3.14 -5.15
CA VAL A 17 -3.10 2.81 -4.87
C VAL A 17 -3.01 1.55 -4.01
N LEU A 18 -2.31 0.54 -4.51
CA LEU A 18 -1.94 -0.64 -3.72
C LEU A 18 -0.75 -0.28 -2.83
N VAL A 19 -0.91 -0.40 -1.51
CA VAL A 19 0.16 -0.17 -0.54
C VAL A 19 0.52 -1.50 0.13
N THR A 20 1.74 -1.99 -0.11
CA THR A 20 2.25 -3.15 0.62
C THR A 20 2.90 -2.71 1.93
N GLY A 21 2.81 -3.51 2.99
CA GLY A 21 3.42 -3.16 4.28
C GLY A 21 2.69 -2.01 5.00
N ALA A 22 1.43 -1.75 4.65
CA ALA A 22 0.60 -0.69 5.25
C ALA A 22 0.40 -0.85 6.77
N THR A 23 0.58 -2.05 7.32
CA THR A 23 0.55 -2.29 8.77
C THR A 23 1.84 -1.94 9.50
N GLY A 24 2.91 -1.58 8.78
CA GLY A 24 4.16 -1.12 9.34
C GLY A 24 4.13 0.39 9.63
N PHE A 25 5.13 0.90 10.35
CA PHE A 25 5.22 2.31 10.71
C PHE A 25 5.20 3.23 9.47
N ILE A 26 6.14 3.03 8.54
CA ILE A 26 6.23 3.85 7.31
C ILE A 26 4.99 3.66 6.44
N GLY A 27 4.55 2.41 6.24
CA GLY A 27 3.39 2.10 5.40
C GLY A 27 2.09 2.74 5.90
N ALA A 28 1.88 2.81 7.22
CA ALA A 28 0.70 3.48 7.79
C ALA A 28 0.70 4.99 7.52
N TRP A 29 1.87 5.65 7.60
CA TRP A 29 2.01 7.07 7.26
C TRP A 29 1.80 7.34 5.77
N VAL A 30 2.30 6.46 4.90
CA VAL A 30 2.08 6.57 3.44
C VAL A 30 0.60 6.41 3.12
N ALA A 31 -0.06 5.37 3.65
CA ALA A 31 -1.50 5.15 3.47
C ALA A 31 -2.31 6.36 3.93
N ARG A 32 -2.00 6.91 5.11
CA ARG A 32 -2.64 8.13 5.61
C ARG A 32 -2.45 9.30 4.64
N ASN A 33 -1.24 9.53 4.15
CA ASN A 33 -0.96 10.67 3.29
C ASN A 33 -1.66 10.57 1.93
N LEU A 34 -1.80 9.37 1.38
CA LEU A 34 -2.58 9.10 0.17
C LEU A 34 -4.06 9.42 0.41
N LEU A 35 -4.65 8.91 1.48
CA LEU A 35 -6.04 9.17 1.85
C LEU A 35 -6.32 10.66 2.09
N GLU A 36 -5.43 11.38 2.79
CA GLU A 36 -5.51 12.84 2.99
C GLU A 36 -5.42 13.63 1.67
N LYS A 37 -4.80 13.06 0.63
CA LYS A 37 -4.67 13.66 -0.71
C LYS A 37 -5.74 13.21 -1.70
N ASP A 38 -6.80 12.57 -1.20
CA ASP A 38 -7.99 12.14 -1.94
C ASP A 38 -7.87 10.81 -2.71
N TYR A 39 -6.75 10.09 -2.59
CA TYR A 39 -6.57 8.77 -3.21
C TYR A 39 -7.33 7.67 -2.47
N SER A 40 -7.68 6.61 -3.18
CA SER A 40 -8.13 5.35 -2.58
C SER A 40 -6.93 4.45 -2.30
N VAL A 41 -6.92 3.79 -1.15
CA VAL A 41 -5.86 2.91 -0.68
C VAL A 41 -6.38 1.48 -0.55
N ARG A 42 -5.74 0.56 -1.26
CA ARG A 42 -5.83 -0.88 -1.03
C ARG A 42 -4.61 -1.34 -0.25
N ALA A 43 -4.79 -1.67 1.03
CA ALA A 43 -3.71 -2.16 1.88
C ALA A 43 -3.50 -3.67 1.69
N ALA A 44 -2.34 -4.07 1.15
CA ALA A 44 -1.95 -5.48 1.11
C ALA A 44 -1.42 -5.92 2.49
N VAL A 45 -2.09 -6.90 3.10
CA VAL A 45 -1.79 -7.38 4.46
C VAL A 45 -1.59 -8.90 4.48
N ARG A 46 -0.69 -9.36 5.36
CA ARG A 46 -0.38 -10.79 5.49
C ARG A 46 -1.53 -11.64 6.05
N SER A 47 -2.34 -11.05 6.93
CA SER A 47 -3.47 -11.73 7.56
C SER A 47 -4.51 -10.73 8.07
N ALA A 48 -5.77 -11.16 8.14
CA ALA A 48 -6.87 -10.35 8.67
C ALA A 48 -6.64 -9.90 10.13
N SER A 49 -5.95 -10.72 10.93
CA SER A 49 -5.63 -10.39 12.33
C SER A 49 -4.72 -9.16 12.49
N LYS A 50 -3.93 -8.83 11.46
CA LYS A 50 -2.97 -7.71 11.48
C LYS A 50 -3.58 -6.38 11.06
N VAL A 51 -4.81 -6.36 10.53
CA VAL A 51 -5.39 -5.17 9.91
C VAL A 51 -6.41 -4.42 10.78
N LYS A 52 -6.93 -5.05 11.85
CA LYS A 52 -8.01 -4.49 12.66
C LYS A 52 -7.76 -3.03 13.11
N TYR A 53 -6.55 -2.74 13.56
CA TYR A 53 -6.20 -1.38 14.01
C TYR A 53 -6.19 -0.38 12.85
N LEU A 54 -5.73 -0.80 11.68
CA LEU A 54 -5.61 0.05 10.49
C LEU A 54 -6.99 0.37 9.91
N THR A 55 -7.87 -0.63 9.86
CA THR A 55 -9.28 -0.47 9.47
C THR A 55 -10.02 0.47 10.41
N GLU A 56 -9.82 0.36 11.72
CA GLU A 56 -10.44 1.29 12.67
C GLU A 56 -9.88 2.71 12.52
N TYR A 57 -8.56 2.84 12.36
CA TYR A 57 -7.89 4.14 12.20
C TYR A 57 -8.35 4.89 10.94
N PHE A 58 -8.59 4.17 9.84
CA PHE A 58 -9.03 4.78 8.57
C PHE A 58 -10.53 4.69 8.31
N LYS A 59 -11.34 4.28 9.29
CA LYS A 59 -12.79 4.11 9.15
C LYS A 59 -13.52 5.36 8.63
N SER A 60 -13.04 6.55 8.98
CA SER A 60 -13.62 7.83 8.53
C SER A 60 -13.46 8.09 7.02
N TYR A 61 -12.55 7.38 6.34
CA TYR A 61 -12.35 7.49 4.90
C TYR A 61 -13.34 6.63 4.08
N GLY A 62 -14.14 5.79 4.74
CA GLY A 62 -15.16 4.96 4.09
C GLY A 62 -14.58 4.07 3.00
N ASP A 63 -15.22 4.07 1.83
CA ASP A 63 -14.87 3.21 0.69
C ASP A 63 -13.51 3.54 0.04
N LYS A 64 -12.83 4.61 0.49
CA LYS A 64 -11.47 4.93 0.04
C LYS A 64 -10.41 4.05 0.69
N PHE A 65 -10.72 3.34 1.76
CA PHE A 65 -9.78 2.41 2.39
C PHE A 65 -10.31 0.98 2.35
N GLU A 66 -9.58 0.10 1.68
CA GLU A 66 -9.86 -1.32 1.67
C GLU A 66 -8.61 -2.15 1.94
N THR A 67 -8.79 -3.43 2.21
CA THR A 67 -7.71 -4.35 2.56
C THR A 67 -7.77 -5.58 1.68
N VAL A 68 -6.62 -6.04 1.21
CA VAL A 68 -6.49 -7.29 0.45
C VAL A 68 -5.48 -8.20 1.16
N ILE A 69 -5.81 -9.49 1.28
CA ILE A 69 -4.90 -10.45 1.88
C ILE A 69 -3.88 -10.88 0.83
N VAL A 70 -2.61 -10.57 1.06
CA VAL A 70 -1.47 -11.11 0.33
C VAL A 70 -0.63 -11.89 1.34
N GLY A 71 -0.71 -13.21 1.27
CA GLY A 71 -0.09 -14.11 2.25
C GLY A 71 1.43 -14.05 2.21
N ASP A 72 2.04 -14.98 1.47
CA ASP A 72 3.48 -14.96 1.24
C ASP A 72 3.77 -14.19 -0.06
N MET A 73 4.31 -12.98 0.09
CA MET A 73 4.58 -12.08 -1.03
C MET A 73 5.73 -12.54 -1.93
N SER A 74 6.53 -13.54 -1.49
CA SER A 74 7.63 -14.09 -2.28
C SER A 74 7.18 -15.12 -3.33
N LYS A 75 5.92 -15.54 -3.27
CA LYS A 75 5.36 -16.53 -4.20
C LYS A 75 4.99 -15.88 -5.52
N ASP A 76 5.27 -16.60 -6.60
CA ASP A 76 4.75 -16.27 -7.92
C ASP A 76 3.23 -16.14 -7.87
N GLY A 77 2.71 -15.08 -8.50
CA GLY A 77 1.29 -14.76 -8.54
C GLY A 77 0.70 -14.22 -7.23
N ALA A 78 1.50 -13.97 -6.18
CA ALA A 78 0.99 -13.51 -4.88
C ALA A 78 0.17 -12.21 -4.95
N PHE A 79 0.44 -11.36 -5.94
CA PHE A 79 -0.21 -10.06 -6.12
C PHE A 79 -1.21 -10.01 -7.27
N ASP A 80 -1.40 -11.09 -8.04
CA ASP A 80 -2.20 -11.08 -9.28
C ASP A 80 -3.61 -10.52 -9.09
N GLU A 81 -4.26 -10.86 -7.98
CA GLU A 81 -5.57 -10.29 -7.63
C GLU A 81 -5.45 -8.89 -7.02
N ALA A 82 -4.42 -8.64 -6.22
CA ALA A 82 -4.25 -7.38 -5.50
C ALA A 82 -4.00 -6.18 -6.43
N VAL A 83 -3.34 -6.40 -7.57
CA VAL A 83 -2.99 -5.35 -8.54
C VAL A 83 -4.13 -5.01 -9.52
N LYS A 84 -5.22 -5.78 -9.54
CA LYS A 84 -6.31 -5.52 -10.49
C LYS A 84 -7.00 -4.20 -10.20
N GLY A 85 -7.03 -3.33 -11.19
CA GLY A 85 -7.76 -2.05 -11.13
C GLY A 85 -7.12 -0.98 -10.25
N VAL A 86 -5.86 -1.15 -9.82
CA VAL A 86 -5.09 -0.08 -9.17
C VAL A 86 -4.31 0.71 -10.23
N ASP A 87 -4.13 2.00 -10.01
CA ASP A 87 -3.38 2.89 -10.91
C ASP A 87 -1.94 3.10 -10.47
N GLY A 88 -1.60 2.73 -9.22
CA GLY A 88 -0.28 2.88 -8.65
C GLY A 88 0.01 1.84 -7.57
N ILE A 89 1.30 1.59 -7.33
CA ILE A 89 1.77 0.66 -6.32
C ILE A 89 2.90 1.32 -5.51
N ASP A 90 2.68 1.42 -4.19
CA ASP A 90 3.71 1.77 -3.22
C ASP A 90 4.16 0.48 -2.52
N HIS A 91 5.27 -0.09 -2.97
CA HIS A 91 5.82 -1.32 -2.39
C HIS A 91 6.76 -0.99 -1.22
N ILE A 92 6.26 -1.15 0.01
CA ILE A 92 6.99 -0.83 1.25
C ILE A 92 7.19 -2.08 2.12
N ALA A 93 6.48 -3.17 1.84
CA ALA A 93 6.66 -4.43 2.54
C ALA A 93 8.09 -4.96 2.35
N SER A 94 8.74 -5.29 3.47
CA SER A 94 10.02 -5.98 3.47
C SER A 94 10.04 -6.98 4.64
N PRO A 95 10.55 -8.20 4.47
CA PRO A 95 10.88 -9.08 5.58
C PRO A 95 11.94 -8.40 6.45
N VAL A 96 11.58 -8.05 7.69
CA VAL A 96 12.54 -7.48 8.65
C VAL A 96 12.86 -8.54 9.69
N HIS A 97 14.07 -9.08 9.61
CA HIS A 97 14.64 -9.98 10.62
C HIS A 97 15.56 -9.14 11.53
N LEU A 98 15.10 -8.86 12.75
CA LEU A 98 15.88 -8.08 13.73
C LEU A 98 16.91 -8.91 14.50
N ASN A 99 17.00 -10.20 14.20
CA ASN A 99 18.02 -11.11 14.72
C ASN A 99 18.99 -11.41 13.58
N ALA A 100 19.98 -10.54 13.40
CA ALA A 100 21.08 -10.78 12.46
C ALA A 100 22.37 -10.87 13.27
N ASP A 101 22.98 -12.06 13.30
CA ASP A 101 24.32 -12.25 13.85
C ASP A 101 25.39 -11.81 12.83
N ASP A 102 25.07 -11.91 11.53
CA ASP A 102 25.89 -11.48 10.40
C ASP A 102 25.05 -10.59 9.45
N PRO A 103 25.48 -9.35 9.14
CA PRO A 103 24.81 -8.47 8.19
C PRO A 103 24.64 -9.05 6.77
N GLN A 104 25.42 -10.05 6.38
CA GLN A 104 25.35 -10.69 5.06
C GLN A 104 24.48 -11.95 5.01
N SER A 105 23.97 -12.45 6.15
CA SER A 105 23.22 -13.71 6.21
C SER A 105 21.70 -13.55 6.07
N ILE A 106 21.22 -12.31 5.87
CA ILE A 106 19.81 -11.93 5.71
C ILE A 106 19.54 -11.43 4.29
#